data_AF-A0A816HWZ1-F1
#
_entry.id   AF-A0A816HWZ1-F1
#
_cell.length_a   1.000
_cell.length_b   1.000
_cell.length_c   1.000
_cell.angle_alpha   90.00
_cell.angle_beta   90.00
_cell.angle_gamma   90.00
#
_symmetry.space_group_name_H-M   'P 1'
#
loop_
_entity.id
_entity.type
_entity.pdbx_description
1 polymer ?
#
loop_
_entity_poly.entity_id
_entity_poly.type
_entity_poly.pdbx_seq_one_letter_code
_entity_poly.pdbx_strand_id
1 'polypeptide(L)'
;VGLMRSGRMLAEDEPIHLLNQYNEISLENVFLRLCYEDQNCIRQQTTMNNIDDDCDTDVSNNINEQNLESTYVADTAVESLLITVNRKQTSRKNFIDYFKFPHIHKIYALIMKDLTLVKRNISLLIFQFLIPVIQISLFCLCIGRNAEHISMALYNGEAVHGFPTENLSLQLLNKINPQQIDITSFNGFNKAMDLVKQGQYWGVIAIQDYFTQAVKNKFALVLVYIEF
;
A
#
# COMPACT_ATOMS: atom_id res chain seq x y z
N VAL A 1 28.49 31.53 -11.94
CA VAL A 1 27.89 30.18 -11.76
C VAL A 1 28.22 29.68 -10.36
N GLY A 2 27.24 29.19 -9.62
CA GLY A 2 27.42 28.69 -8.25
C GLY A 2 27.37 27.16 -8.21
N LEU A 3 28.43 26.52 -7.70
CA LEU A 3 28.52 25.08 -7.51
C LEU A 3 28.18 24.71 -6.07
N MET A 4 27.18 23.84 -5.87
CA MET A 4 26.65 23.48 -4.54
C MET A 4 26.63 21.97 -4.31
N ARG A 5 26.82 21.56 -3.04
CA ARG A 5 26.62 20.18 -2.58
C ARG A 5 26.04 20.15 -1.17
N SER A 6 25.03 19.33 -0.95
CA SER A 6 24.36 19.17 0.37
C SER A 6 23.92 20.49 1.01
N GLY A 7 23.49 21.47 0.20
CA GLY A 7 23.05 22.79 0.65
C GLY A 7 24.19 23.76 1.02
N ARG A 8 25.46 23.38 0.83
CA ARG A 8 26.64 24.23 1.02
C ARG A 8 27.23 24.67 -0.32
N MET A 9 27.61 25.93 -0.43
CA MET A 9 28.37 26.46 -1.57
C MET A 9 29.79 25.88 -1.57
N LEU A 10 30.22 25.33 -2.70
CA LEU A 10 31.58 24.85 -2.93
C LEU A 10 32.45 25.92 -3.58
N ALA A 11 31.92 26.58 -4.60
CA ALA A 11 32.57 27.70 -5.29
C ALA A 11 31.53 28.54 -6.04
N GLU A 12 31.77 29.84 -6.19
CA GLU A 12 30.95 30.75 -6.99
C GLU A 12 31.84 31.73 -7.73
N ASP A 13 31.90 31.61 -9.05
CA ASP A 13 32.61 32.56 -9.92
C ASP A 13 32.11 32.42 -11.37
N GLU A 14 32.61 33.25 -12.27
CA GLU A 14 32.38 33.14 -13.71
C GLU A 14 32.92 31.80 -14.25
N PRO A 15 32.22 31.13 -15.18
CA PRO A 15 32.60 29.80 -15.70
C PRO A 15 34.06 29.73 -16.17
N ILE A 16 34.51 30.74 -16.89
CA ILE A 16 35.86 30.81 -17.47
C ILE A 16 36.91 30.91 -16.36
N HIS A 17 36.61 31.63 -15.27
CA HIS A 17 37.51 31.78 -14.13
C HIS A 17 37.68 30.44 -13.40
N LEU A 18 36.59 29.70 -13.18
CA LEU A 18 36.65 28.39 -12.54
C LEU A 18 37.43 27.36 -13.38
N LEU A 19 37.25 27.38 -14.70
CA LEU A 19 38.00 26.48 -15.60
C LEU A 19 39.50 26.77 -15.56
N ASN A 20 39.88 28.05 -15.59
CA ASN A 20 41.29 28.45 -15.54
C ASN A 20 41.92 28.20 -14.16
N GLN A 21 41.17 28.48 -13.08
CA GLN A 21 41.64 28.31 -11.70
C GLN A 21 41.95 26.84 -11.38
N TYR A 22 41.07 25.94 -11.80
CA TYR A 22 41.22 24.51 -11.55
C TYR A 22 41.93 23.76 -12.68
N ASN A 23 42.31 24.46 -13.76
CA ASN A 23 42.95 23.96 -14.98
C ASN A 23 42.18 22.78 -15.60
N GLU A 24 40.87 22.96 -15.76
CA GLU A 24 39.97 21.96 -16.28
C GLU A 24 39.23 22.48 -17.51
N ILE A 25 38.80 21.53 -18.35
CA ILE A 25 38.21 21.81 -19.67
C ILE A 25 36.68 21.96 -19.58
N SER A 26 36.06 21.46 -18.50
CA SER A 26 34.62 21.49 -18.29
C SER A 26 34.26 21.72 -16.83
N LEU A 27 33.09 22.32 -16.57
CA LEU A 27 32.63 22.62 -15.22
C LEU A 27 32.28 21.35 -14.42
N GLU A 28 31.96 20.25 -15.09
CA GLU A 28 31.72 18.95 -14.47
C GLU A 28 33.00 18.41 -13.82
N ASN A 29 34.15 18.58 -14.46
CA ASN A 29 35.44 18.20 -13.87
C ASN A 29 35.82 19.10 -12.69
N VAL A 30 35.58 20.41 -12.81
CA VAL A 30 35.76 21.36 -11.70
C VAL A 30 34.86 20.96 -10.53
N PHE A 31 33.59 20.65 -10.78
CA PHE A 31 32.64 20.22 -9.76
C PHE A 31 33.05 18.90 -9.10
N LEU A 32 33.51 17.92 -9.90
CA LEU A 32 33.99 16.64 -9.39
C LEU A 32 35.21 16.82 -8.46
N ARG A 33 36.18 17.65 -8.88
CA ARG A 33 37.36 17.97 -8.09
C ARG A 33 36.99 18.64 -6.77
N LEU A 34 36.13 19.66 -6.81
CA LEU A 34 35.60 20.33 -5.63
C LEU A 34 34.87 19.35 -4.70
N CYS A 35 34.11 18.39 -5.25
CA CYS A 35 33.45 17.36 -4.44
C CYS A 35 34.44 16.42 -3.75
N TYR A 36 35.57 16.07 -4.36
CA TYR A 36 36.60 15.25 -3.73
C TYR A 36 37.35 16.01 -2.63
N GLU A 37 37.71 17.26 -2.89
CA GLU A 37 38.36 18.15 -1.91
C GLU A 37 37.46 18.36 -0.68
N ASP A 38 36.16 18.60 -0.92
CA ASP A 38 35.12 18.72 0.10
C ASP A 38 35.00 17.47 0.99
N GLN A 39 35.00 16.26 0.40
CA GLN A 39 34.98 15.00 1.14
C GLN A 39 36.22 14.79 2.01
N ASN A 40 37.40 15.15 1.48
CA ASN A 40 38.65 15.01 2.20
C ASN A 40 38.75 15.99 3.37
N CYS A 41 38.26 17.23 3.20
CA CYS A 41 38.16 18.21 4.27
C CYS A 41 37.24 17.73 5.40
N ILE A 42 36.06 17.21 5.07
CA ILE A 42 35.11 16.65 6.05
C ILE A 42 35.73 15.47 6.81
N ARG A 43 36.47 14.60 6.12
CA ARG A 43 37.15 13.46 6.75
C ARG A 43 38.25 13.91 7.71
N GLN A 44 39.07 14.88 7.34
CA GLN A 44 40.15 15.40 8.20
C GLN A 44 39.62 16.12 9.44
N GLN A 45 38.51 16.86 9.33
CA GLN A 45 37.85 17.49 10.49
C GLN A 45 37.30 16.45 11.48
N THR A 46 36.84 15.31 10.99
CA THR A 46 36.35 14.22 11.85
C THR A 46 37.49 13.57 12.64
N THR A 47 38.71 13.54 12.10
CA THR A 47 39.90 13.00 12.78
C THR A 47 40.50 13.94 13.83
N MET A 48 40.27 15.26 13.73
CA MET A 48 40.76 16.24 14.70
C MET A 48 39.78 16.52 15.85
N ASN A 49 38.48 16.23 15.69
CA ASN A 49 37.46 16.48 16.72
C ASN A 49 37.15 15.27 17.62
N ASN A 50 37.89 14.16 17.49
CA ASN A 50 37.74 12.98 18.34
C ASN A 50 38.91 12.82 19.31
N ILE A 51 39.21 13.88 20.07
CA ILE A 51 39.86 13.79 21.38
C ILE A 51 38.86 14.40 22.35
N ASP A 52 37.87 13.61 22.75
CA ASP A 52 37.27 13.55 24.07
C ASP A 52 36.11 12.55 24.00
N ASP A 53 36.05 11.68 25.02
CA ASP A 53 35.16 10.53 25.25
C ASP A 53 35.54 9.17 24.61
N ASP A 54 36.43 8.46 25.32
CA ASP A 54 36.25 7.10 25.92
C ASP A 54 35.27 6.12 25.23
N CYS A 55 35.50 4.81 25.06
CA CYS A 55 36.63 3.89 25.11
C CYS A 55 36.09 2.58 24.48
N ASP A 56 36.84 1.96 23.57
CA ASP A 56 37.03 0.51 23.62
C ASP A 56 38.23 0.14 22.75
N THR A 57 39.17 -0.50 23.42
CA THR A 57 40.53 -0.78 22.95
C THR A 57 40.53 -2.11 22.22
N ASP A 58 41.13 -2.15 21.03
CA ASP A 58 41.86 -3.32 20.56
C ASP A 58 43.15 -2.83 19.89
N VAL A 59 44.22 -2.78 20.70
CA VAL A 59 45.59 -2.52 20.26
C VAL A 59 46.29 -3.85 20.05
N SER A 60 46.83 -4.05 18.85
CA SER A 60 48.10 -4.74 18.56
C SER A 60 48.36 -4.66 17.04
N ASN A 61 49.48 -4.20 16.48
CA ASN A 61 50.75 -3.72 17.05
C ASN A 61 51.46 -2.80 16.04
N ASN A 62 52.15 -1.80 16.61
CA ASN A 62 53.37 -1.06 16.25
C ASN A 62 54.13 -1.42 14.94
N ILE A 63 54.82 -0.47 14.28
CA ILE A 63 56.14 0.03 14.69
C ILE A 63 56.44 1.44 14.14
N ASN A 64 57.09 2.23 15.00
CA ASN A 64 57.70 3.55 14.81
C ASN A 64 58.80 3.58 13.75
N GLU A 65 58.96 4.71 13.07
CA GLU A 65 60.24 5.25 12.57
C GLU A 65 60.06 6.78 12.41
N GLN A 66 60.41 7.57 13.44
CA GLN A 66 61.67 8.30 13.62
C GLN A 66 62.07 9.24 12.46
N ASN A 67 62.11 10.53 12.80
CA ASN A 67 62.53 11.72 12.06
C ASN A 67 63.66 11.49 11.03
N LEU A 68 63.59 12.19 9.88
CA LEU A 68 64.69 13.09 9.48
C LEU A 68 64.29 14.07 8.35
N GLU A 69 64.80 15.28 8.54
CA GLU A 69 64.83 16.46 7.67
C GLU A 69 65.59 16.23 6.35
N SER A 70 65.37 17.13 5.38
CA SER A 70 66.32 17.59 4.33
C SER A 70 65.99 17.27 2.85
N THR A 71 65.61 18.34 2.13
CA THR A 71 66.52 19.06 1.20
C THR A 71 67.35 18.22 0.19
N TYR A 72 66.92 18.31 -1.08
CA TYR A 72 67.69 18.41 -2.34
C TYR A 72 68.67 17.31 -2.83
N VAL A 73 68.42 16.91 -4.10
CA VAL A 73 69.35 16.82 -5.27
C VAL A 73 69.91 15.45 -5.72
N ALA A 74 69.68 15.23 -7.03
CA ALA A 74 70.40 14.45 -8.07
C ALA A 74 70.59 12.93 -7.91
N ASP A 75 70.02 12.09 -8.77
CA ASP A 75 70.38 11.81 -10.18
C ASP A 75 71.24 10.55 -10.26
N THR A 76 70.69 9.46 -10.81
CA THR A 76 71.34 8.55 -11.77
C THR A 76 70.43 7.36 -12.08
N ALA A 77 70.13 7.25 -13.37
CA ALA A 77 69.25 6.28 -14.01
C ALA A 77 69.66 4.83 -13.79
N VAL A 78 68.68 3.95 -13.53
CA VAL A 78 68.35 2.75 -14.34
C VAL A 78 66.88 2.36 -14.03
N GLU A 79 66.20 1.80 -15.05
CA GLU A 79 65.02 0.94 -14.91
C GLU A 79 63.62 1.59 -14.99
N SER A 80 63.44 2.43 -16.01
CA SER A 80 62.15 2.51 -16.69
C SER A 80 61.85 1.18 -17.42
N LEU A 81 61.39 0.13 -16.72
CA LEU A 81 60.64 -1.00 -17.32
C LEU A 81 60.15 -2.06 -16.31
N LEU A 82 59.58 -1.70 -15.15
CA LEU A 82 58.68 -2.61 -14.44
C LEU A 82 57.46 -1.85 -13.94
N ILE A 83 56.43 -1.84 -14.79
CA ILE A 83 55.07 -1.45 -14.46
C ILE A 83 54.55 -2.44 -13.39
N THR A 84 54.85 -2.18 -12.12
CA THR A 84 54.11 -2.80 -11.01
C THR A 84 52.89 -1.91 -10.77
N VAL A 85 51.81 -2.25 -11.47
CA VAL A 85 50.46 -1.81 -11.17
C VAL A 85 50.18 -2.13 -9.70
N ASN A 86 50.44 -1.16 -8.83
CA ASN A 86 50.08 -1.26 -7.42
C ASN A 86 48.59 -0.96 -7.32
N ARG A 87 47.78 -1.93 -7.74
CA ARG A 87 46.33 -1.94 -7.57
C ARG A 87 46.11 -1.98 -6.06
N LYS A 88 45.92 -0.82 -5.42
CA LYS A 88 45.40 -0.75 -4.05
C LYS A 88 44.15 -1.62 -4.04
N GLN A 89 44.26 -2.79 -3.42
CA GLN A 89 43.15 -3.69 -3.23
C GLN A 89 42.16 -2.92 -2.37
N THR A 90 41.13 -2.39 -3.01
CA THR A 90 39.89 -2.02 -2.34
C THR A 90 39.44 -3.28 -1.63
N SER A 91 39.62 -3.32 -0.32
CA SER A 91 39.05 -4.32 0.57
C SER A 91 37.59 -4.51 0.14
N ARG A 92 37.28 -5.70 -0.40
CA ARG A 92 35.91 -6.07 -0.75
C ARG A 92 35.14 -6.04 0.56
N LYS A 93 34.36 -4.99 0.80
CA LYS A 93 33.35 -4.98 1.86
C LYS A 93 32.51 -6.24 1.67
N ASN A 94 32.45 -7.08 2.69
CA ASN A 94 31.70 -8.32 2.62
C ASN A 94 30.23 -7.98 2.35
N PHE A 95 29.58 -8.75 1.48
CA PHE A 95 28.17 -8.53 1.08
C PHE A 95 27.21 -8.53 2.30
N ILE A 96 27.67 -9.05 3.44
CA ILE A 96 26.96 -9.14 4.72
C ILE A 96 26.95 -7.79 5.49
N ASP A 97 27.86 -6.85 5.18
CA ASP A 97 27.88 -5.52 5.81
C ASP A 97 26.70 -4.62 5.37
N TYR A 98 25.98 -5.01 4.31
CA TYR A 98 24.75 -4.34 3.88
C TYR A 98 23.52 -4.76 4.70
N PHE A 99 23.61 -5.83 5.49
CA PHE A 99 22.50 -6.37 6.30
C PHE A 99 22.52 -5.93 7.77
N LYS A 100 23.32 -4.92 8.14
CA LYS A 100 23.15 -4.24 9.43
C LYS A 100 21.85 -3.45 9.40
N PHE A 101 20.82 -3.96 10.07
CA PHE A 101 19.59 -3.21 10.30
C PHE A 101 19.94 -1.82 10.87
N PRO A 102 19.39 -0.74 10.30
CA PRO A 102 19.60 0.59 10.86
C PRO A 102 19.13 0.59 12.32
N HIS A 103 19.93 1.17 13.21
CA HIS A 103 19.63 1.25 14.64
C HIS A 103 18.20 1.79 14.84
N ILE A 104 17.37 1.10 15.65
CA ILE A 104 15.94 1.40 15.85
C ILE A 104 15.71 2.91 16.13
N HIS A 105 16.63 3.57 16.84
CA HIS A 105 16.53 5.00 17.13
C HIS A 105 16.53 5.87 15.87
N LYS A 106 17.29 5.50 14.83
CA LYS A 106 17.32 6.23 13.55
C LYS A 106 16.00 6.06 12.80
N ILE A 107 15.44 4.86 12.80
CA ILE A 107 14.13 4.57 12.20
C ILE A 107 13.04 5.35 12.94
N TYR A 108 13.07 5.35 14.27
CA TYR A 108 12.12 6.10 15.09
C TYR A 108 12.22 7.61 14.84
N ALA A 109 13.43 8.16 14.72
CA ALA A 109 13.64 9.57 14.38
C ALA A 109 13.06 9.92 12.99
N LEU A 110 13.22 9.03 12.01
CA LEU A 110 12.64 9.19 10.67
C LEU A 110 11.11 9.13 10.71
N ILE A 111 10.52 8.18 11.44
CA ILE A 111 9.07 8.07 11.63
C ILE A 111 8.52 9.32 12.32
N MET A 112 9.18 9.82 13.37
CA MET A 112 8.74 11.03 14.07
C MET A 112 8.83 12.28 13.22
N LYS A 113 9.86 12.39 12.36
CA LYS A 113 9.93 13.45 11.35
C LYS A 113 8.72 13.38 10.41
N ASP A 114 8.43 12.21 9.86
CA ASP A 114 7.31 12.04 8.92
C ASP A 114 5.94 12.23 9.57
N LEU A 115 5.74 11.74 10.81
CA LEU A 115 4.53 12.01 11.57
C LEU A 115 4.35 13.51 11.86
N THR A 116 5.44 14.22 12.16
CA THR A 116 5.39 15.68 12.40
C THR A 116 5.00 16.43 11.12
N LEU A 117 5.49 15.99 9.96
CA LEU A 117 5.11 16.56 8.66
C LEU A 117 3.65 16.25 8.31
N VAL A 118 3.20 15.02 8.51
CA VAL A 118 1.80 14.62 8.31
C VAL A 118 0.86 15.38 9.25
N LYS A 119 1.24 15.56 10.51
CA LYS A 119 0.45 16.31 11.51
C LYS A 119 0.32 17.80 11.16
N ARG A 120 1.38 18.41 10.61
CA ARG A 120 1.33 19.80 10.12
C ARG A 120 0.50 19.93 8.84
N ASN A 121 0.40 18.88 8.04
CA ASN A 121 -0.43 18.81 6.83
C ASN A 121 -1.86 18.36 7.14
N ILE A 122 -2.58 19.15 7.95
CA ILE A 122 -3.93 18.83 8.45
C ILE A 122 -4.95 18.54 7.34
N SER A 123 -4.87 19.24 6.20
CA SER A 123 -5.80 19.05 5.08
C SER A 123 -5.73 17.63 4.52
N LEU A 124 -4.52 17.10 4.31
CA LEU A 124 -4.30 15.77 3.78
C LEU A 124 -4.79 14.70 4.78
N LEU A 125 -4.59 14.94 6.08
CA LEU A 125 -5.10 14.09 7.15
C LEU A 125 -6.64 14.01 7.14
N ILE A 126 -7.33 15.14 7.01
CA ILE A 126 -8.81 15.17 6.96
C ILE A 126 -9.33 14.36 5.77
N PHE A 127 -8.77 14.56 4.57
CA PHE A 127 -9.19 13.82 3.38
C PHE A 127 -8.98 12.30 3.52
N GLN A 128 -7.84 11.91 4.10
CA GLN A 128 -7.52 10.50 4.33
C GLN A 128 -8.52 9.80 5.26
N PHE A 129 -9.10 10.52 6.24
CA PHE A 129 -10.12 9.96 7.13
C PHE A 129 -11.54 10.08 6.56
N LEU A 130 -11.82 11.15 5.81
CA LEU A 130 -13.15 11.41 5.26
C LEU A 130 -13.51 10.41 4.15
N ILE A 131 -12.54 9.99 3.32
CA ILE A 131 -12.78 9.01 2.25
C ILE A 131 -13.30 7.66 2.82
N PRO A 132 -12.64 7.00 3.79
CA PRO A 132 -13.15 5.77 4.40
C PRO A 132 -14.52 5.95 5.08
N VAL A 133 -14.74 7.07 5.77
CA VAL A 133 -16.02 7.34 6.44
C VAL A 133 -17.16 7.44 5.43
N ILE A 134 -16.96 8.18 4.33
CA ILE A 134 -17.94 8.28 3.26
C ILE A 134 -18.16 6.91 2.59
N GLN A 135 -17.09 6.16 2.31
CA GLN A 135 -17.19 4.83 1.72
C GLN A 135 -18.03 3.88 2.57
N ILE A 136 -17.76 3.81 3.88
CA ILE A 136 -18.51 2.94 4.81
C ILE A 136 -19.96 3.44 4.94
N SER A 137 -20.18 4.76 5.02
CA SER A 137 -21.53 5.32 5.14
C SER A 137 -22.36 5.01 3.89
N LEU A 138 -21.79 5.16 2.70
CA LEU A 138 -22.45 4.80 1.44
C LEU A 138 -22.70 3.31 1.36
N PHE A 139 -21.75 2.47 1.78
CA PHE A 139 -21.96 1.02 1.81
C PHE A 139 -23.13 0.63 2.71
N CYS A 140 -23.18 1.17 3.93
CA CYS A 140 -24.27 0.94 4.87
C CYS A 140 -25.61 1.48 4.35
N LEU A 141 -25.61 2.61 3.63
CA LEU A 141 -26.79 3.18 3.01
C LEU A 141 -27.28 2.35 1.81
N CYS A 142 -26.35 1.85 0.99
CA CYS A 142 -26.65 1.03 -0.18
C CYS A 142 -27.11 -0.39 0.17
N ILE A 143 -26.63 -0.99 1.28
CA ILE A 143 -27.16 -2.28 1.77
C ILE A 143 -28.62 -2.15 2.20
N GLY A 144 -29.02 -0.97 2.67
CA GLY A 144 -30.39 -0.69 3.09
C GLY A 144 -30.74 -1.25 4.47
N ARG A 145 -31.84 -0.76 5.05
CA ARG A 145 -32.45 -1.31 6.26
C ARG A 145 -33.14 -2.65 5.95
N ASN A 146 -33.46 -3.41 7.00
CA ASN A 146 -34.33 -4.58 6.89
C ASN A 146 -35.59 -4.24 6.08
N ALA A 147 -35.92 -5.09 5.11
CA ALA A 147 -37.10 -4.92 4.29
C ALA A 147 -38.34 -5.31 5.10
N GLU A 148 -39.12 -4.32 5.49
CA GLU A 148 -40.39 -4.45 6.21
C GLU A 148 -41.53 -3.97 5.28
N HIS A 149 -42.72 -4.56 5.38
CA HIS A 149 -43.92 -4.16 4.62
C HIS A 149 -43.78 -4.23 3.08
N ILE A 150 -43.22 -5.33 2.57
CA ILE A 150 -43.18 -5.57 1.12
C ILE A 150 -44.57 -5.99 0.65
N SER A 151 -45.28 -5.10 -0.04
CA SER A 151 -46.59 -5.40 -0.63
C SER A 151 -46.44 -6.36 -1.82
N MET A 152 -47.02 -7.55 -1.71
CA MET A 152 -47.02 -8.58 -2.76
C MET A 152 -48.45 -8.97 -3.16
N ALA A 153 -48.66 -9.11 -4.46
CA ALA A 153 -49.91 -9.58 -5.02
C ALA A 153 -49.91 -11.13 -5.05
N LEU A 154 -50.98 -11.77 -4.58
CA LEU A 154 -51.12 -13.23 -4.59
C LEU A 154 -52.19 -13.65 -5.58
N TYR A 155 -51.83 -14.56 -6.48
CA TYR A 155 -52.76 -15.32 -7.29
C TYR A 155 -52.74 -16.78 -6.85
N ASN A 156 -53.90 -17.31 -6.45
CA ASN A 156 -54.03 -18.71 -6.06
C ASN A 156 -55.01 -19.45 -7.00
N GLY A 157 -54.46 -20.19 -7.96
CA GLY A 157 -55.25 -20.99 -8.92
C GLY A 157 -56.01 -22.15 -8.26
N GLU A 158 -55.47 -22.72 -7.17
CA GLU A 158 -56.15 -23.81 -6.44
C GLU A 158 -57.45 -23.36 -5.75
N ALA A 159 -57.56 -22.07 -5.41
CA ALA A 159 -58.77 -21.52 -4.80
C ALA A 159 -59.97 -21.54 -5.77
N VAL A 160 -59.70 -21.58 -7.09
CA VAL A 160 -60.74 -21.58 -8.13
C VAL A 160 -61.45 -22.93 -8.22
N HIS A 161 -60.75 -24.02 -7.94
CA HIS A 161 -61.25 -25.39 -8.10
C HIS A 161 -61.84 -26.00 -6.83
N GLY A 162 -61.91 -25.22 -5.74
CA GLY A 162 -62.21 -25.72 -4.42
C GLY A 162 -60.94 -26.32 -3.80
N PHE A 163 -60.57 -25.77 -2.67
CA PHE A 163 -59.41 -26.19 -1.90
C PHE A 163 -59.43 -27.72 -1.67
N PRO A 164 -58.39 -28.48 -2.06
CA PRO A 164 -58.28 -29.88 -1.71
C PRO A 164 -58.32 -30.10 -0.18
N THR A 165 -58.64 -31.32 0.25
CA THR A 165 -58.70 -31.69 1.68
C THR A 165 -57.39 -31.43 2.45
N GLU A 166 -56.25 -31.40 1.76
CA GLU A 166 -54.96 -31.01 2.30
C GLU A 166 -54.37 -29.84 1.49
N ASN A 167 -54.52 -28.60 1.97
CA ASN A 167 -54.09 -27.40 1.25
C ASN A 167 -52.64 -27.02 1.55
N LEU A 168 -51.71 -27.56 0.76
CA LEU A 168 -50.29 -27.18 0.87
C LEU A 168 -50.07 -25.70 0.49
N SER A 169 -50.87 -25.18 -0.44
CA SER A 169 -50.84 -23.76 -0.83
C SER A 169 -51.15 -22.83 0.34
N LEU A 170 -52.20 -23.11 1.12
CA LEU A 170 -52.55 -22.29 2.28
C LEU A 170 -51.54 -22.45 3.43
N GLN A 171 -51.02 -23.67 3.64
CA GLN A 171 -49.96 -23.89 4.63
C GLN A 171 -48.68 -23.12 4.28
N LEU A 172 -48.33 -23.04 2.99
CA LEU A 172 -47.22 -22.23 2.51
C LEU A 172 -47.45 -20.75 2.83
N LEU A 173 -48.64 -20.23 2.52
CA LEU A 173 -48.98 -18.82 2.76
C LEU A 173 -49.00 -18.46 4.24
N ASN A 174 -49.50 -19.36 5.10
CA ASN A 174 -49.50 -19.16 6.55
C ASN A 174 -48.10 -19.17 7.17
N LYS A 175 -47.11 -19.77 6.50
CA LYS A 175 -45.71 -19.73 6.92
C LYS A 175 -44.99 -18.44 6.52
N ILE A 176 -45.60 -17.60 5.68
CA ILE A 176 -45.00 -16.31 5.30
C ILE A 176 -45.18 -15.34 6.47
N ASN A 177 -44.09 -14.67 6.86
CA ASN A 177 -44.12 -13.72 7.97
C ASN A 177 -44.91 -12.46 7.58
N PRO A 178 -46.05 -12.18 8.24
CA PRO A 178 -46.89 -11.02 7.91
C PRO A 178 -46.22 -9.67 8.22
N GLN A 179 -45.17 -9.63 9.04
CA GLN A 179 -44.46 -8.37 9.35
C GLN A 179 -43.51 -7.93 8.23
N GLN A 180 -43.03 -8.89 7.42
CA GLN A 180 -42.12 -8.59 6.32
C GLN A 180 -42.88 -8.40 5.00
N ILE A 181 -43.99 -9.10 4.83
CA ILE A 181 -44.67 -9.25 3.55
C ILE A 181 -46.18 -9.06 3.74
N ASP A 182 -46.73 -8.05 3.06
CA ASP A 182 -48.16 -7.79 3.02
C ASP A 182 -48.77 -8.44 1.77
N ILE A 183 -49.51 -9.51 1.96
CA ILE A 183 -50.08 -10.29 0.85
C ILE A 183 -51.53 -9.87 0.58
N THR A 184 -51.82 -9.46 -0.66
CA THR A 184 -53.21 -9.21 -1.12
C THR A 184 -53.61 -10.23 -2.19
N SER A 185 -54.69 -10.97 -1.98
CA SER A 185 -55.16 -12.00 -2.92
C SER A 185 -56.01 -11.44 -4.07
N PHE A 186 -55.83 -11.99 -5.26
CA PHE A 186 -56.52 -11.58 -6.49
C PHE A 186 -57.07 -12.78 -7.27
N ASN A 187 -58.29 -12.62 -7.78
CA ASN A 187 -58.95 -13.57 -8.67
C ASN A 187 -58.50 -13.33 -10.11
N GLY A 188 -57.29 -13.79 -10.45
CA GLY A 188 -56.75 -13.77 -11.80
C GLY A 188 -55.29 -13.33 -11.87
N PHE A 189 -54.46 -14.14 -12.55
CA PHE A 189 -53.04 -13.87 -12.72
C PHE A 189 -52.77 -12.55 -13.46
N ASN A 190 -53.48 -12.30 -14.57
CA ASN A 190 -53.29 -11.08 -15.36
C ASN A 190 -53.58 -9.82 -14.55
N LYS A 191 -54.64 -9.84 -13.74
CA LYS A 191 -54.99 -8.72 -12.86
C LYS A 191 -53.87 -8.45 -11.85
N ALA A 192 -53.36 -9.47 -11.17
CA ALA A 192 -52.25 -9.32 -10.23
C ALA A 192 -50.99 -8.78 -10.92
N MET A 193 -50.68 -9.30 -12.12
CA MET A 193 -49.52 -8.90 -12.90
C MET A 193 -49.61 -7.44 -13.39
N ASP A 194 -50.78 -7.00 -13.81
CA ASP A 194 -50.98 -5.63 -14.28
C ASP A 194 -50.83 -4.61 -13.14
N LEU A 195 -51.25 -4.95 -11.92
CA LEU A 195 -51.04 -4.10 -10.74
C LEU A 195 -49.56 -3.99 -10.35
N VAL A 196 -48.78 -5.07 -10.52
CA VAL A 196 -47.32 -5.02 -10.35
C VAL A 196 -46.66 -4.17 -11.42
N LYS A 197 -47.08 -4.29 -12.69
CA LYS A 197 -46.59 -3.43 -13.78
C LYS A 197 -46.92 -1.95 -13.55
N GLN A 198 -48.04 -1.66 -12.89
CA GLN A 198 -48.43 -0.31 -12.49
C GLN A 198 -47.68 0.21 -11.25
N GLY A 199 -46.83 -0.61 -10.62
CA GLY A 199 -46.04 -0.24 -9.45
C GLY A 199 -46.83 -0.22 -8.13
N GLN A 200 -48.03 -0.81 -8.08
CA GLN A 200 -48.82 -0.88 -6.84
C GLN A 200 -48.32 -1.98 -5.89
N TYR A 201 -47.64 -3.00 -6.41
CA TYR A 201 -47.07 -4.10 -5.66
C TYR A 201 -45.66 -4.40 -6.15
N TRP A 202 -44.80 -4.91 -5.26
CA TRP A 202 -43.40 -5.23 -5.57
C TRP A 202 -43.25 -6.50 -6.43
N GLY A 203 -44.21 -7.42 -6.35
CA GLY A 203 -44.15 -8.68 -7.06
C GLY A 203 -45.44 -9.49 -6.95
N VAL A 204 -45.53 -10.55 -7.77
CA VAL A 204 -46.64 -11.50 -7.76
C VAL A 204 -46.16 -12.86 -7.23
N ILE A 205 -46.82 -13.38 -6.22
CA ILE A 205 -46.78 -14.80 -5.86
C ILE A 205 -47.89 -15.50 -6.66
N ALA A 206 -47.52 -16.33 -7.62
CA ALA A 206 -48.47 -17.10 -8.42
C ALA A 206 -48.40 -18.58 -8.04
N ILE A 207 -49.45 -19.06 -7.38
CA ILE A 207 -49.68 -20.49 -7.14
C ILE A 207 -50.52 -21.02 -8.31
N GLN A 208 -49.92 -21.92 -9.08
CA GLN A 208 -50.54 -22.55 -10.25
C GLN A 208 -51.66 -23.50 -9.83
N ASP A 209 -52.49 -23.87 -10.81
CA ASP A 209 -53.50 -24.91 -10.63
C ASP A 209 -52.83 -26.25 -10.28
N TYR A 210 -53.49 -27.05 -9.43
CA TYR A 210 -53.01 -28.35 -8.97
C TYR A 210 -51.63 -28.34 -8.28
N PHE A 211 -51.20 -27.20 -7.73
CA PHE A 211 -49.93 -27.05 -7.01
C PHE A 211 -49.70 -28.13 -5.95
N THR A 212 -50.69 -28.39 -5.10
CA THR A 212 -50.64 -29.37 -4.02
C THR A 212 -50.34 -30.77 -4.55
N GLN A 213 -51.00 -31.17 -5.64
CA GLN A 213 -50.78 -32.48 -6.27
C GLN A 213 -49.40 -32.58 -6.90
N ALA A 214 -48.96 -31.52 -7.61
CA ALA A 214 -47.64 -31.47 -8.22
C ALA A 214 -46.52 -31.56 -7.18
N VAL A 215 -46.67 -30.88 -6.04
CA VAL A 215 -45.72 -30.95 -4.93
C VAL A 215 -45.67 -32.35 -4.33
N LYS A 216 -46.81 -32.95 -4.02
CA LYS A 216 -46.88 -34.33 -3.50
C LYS A 216 -46.21 -35.33 -4.43
N ASN A 217 -46.52 -35.27 -5.73
CA ASN A 217 -45.92 -36.16 -6.71
C ASN A 217 -44.40 -36.01 -6.77
N LYS A 218 -43.87 -34.78 -6.70
CA LYS A 218 -42.41 -34.55 -6.64
C LYS A 218 -41.78 -35.18 -5.40
N PHE A 219 -42.37 -34.99 -4.22
CA PHE A 219 -41.84 -35.58 -2.98
C PHE A 219 -41.93 -37.11 -2.98
N ALA A 220 -43.03 -37.68 -3.50
CA ALA A 220 -43.18 -39.12 -3.64
C ALA A 220 -42.12 -39.71 -4.57
N LEU A 221 -41.83 -39.07 -5.71
CA LEU A 221 -40.77 -39.51 -6.61
C LEU A 221 -39.39 -39.48 -5.92
N VAL A 222 -39.07 -38.42 -5.19
CA VAL A 222 -37.78 -38.31 -4.47
C VAL A 222 -37.61 -39.42 -3.43
N LEU A 223 -38.66 -39.77 -2.69
CA LEU A 223 -38.60 -40.87 -1.72
C LEU A 223 -38.37 -42.23 -2.39
N VAL A 224 -38.98 -42.46 -3.55
CA VAL A 224 -38.73 -43.68 -4.35
C VAL A 224 -37.26 -43.74 -4.82
N TYR A 225 -36.62 -42.61 -5.13
CA TYR A 225 -35.21 -42.60 -5.53
C TYR A 225 -34.21 -42.77 -4.37
N ILE A 226 -34.63 -42.62 -3.11
CA ILE A 226 -33.75 -42.78 -1.93
C ILE A 226 -33.80 -44.22 -1.40
N GLU A 227 -34.84 -44.98 -1.72
CA GLU A 227 -34.99 -46.39 -1.31
C GLU A 227 -34.33 -47.41 -2.28
N PHE A 228 -33.67 -46.96 -3.36
CA PHE A 228 -32.86 -47.78 -4.28
C PHE A 228 -31.38 -47.38 -4.22
#